data_AF-A0A9D8WPA5-F1
#
_entry.id   AF-A0A9D8WPA5-F1
#
_cell.length_a   1.000
_cell.length_b   1.000
_cell.length_c   1.000
_cell.angle_alpha   90.00
_cell.angle_beta   90.00
_cell.angle_gamma   90.00
#
_symmetry.space_group_name_H-M   'P 1'
#
loop_
_entity.id
_entity.type
_entity.pdbx_description
1 polymer ?
#
loop_
_entity_poly.entity_id
_entity_poly.type
_entity_poly.pdbx_seq_one_letter_code
_entity_poly.pdbx_strand_id
1 'polypeptide(L)'
;NIPHRYLGKKVHLKFEAANYLPLDTVVELSKEQTIGVKRDEKVFGTINFTLWNESREVAVPNAEITVGDQKTRSDGKGMVRLTIPLEKQRTVYDLSSPLKLLDTQIAVPHTESTIIGVE
;
A
#
# COMPACT_ATOMS: atom_id res chain seq x y z
N ASN A 1 -3.44 23.34 23.92
CA ASN A 1 -4.40 24.30 24.51
C ASN A 1 -4.31 25.60 23.71
N ILE A 2 -5.34 26.00 22.96
CA ILE A 2 -5.33 27.22 22.13
C ILE A 2 -5.78 28.41 23.01
N PRO A 3 -4.99 29.49 23.12
CA PRO A 3 -5.40 30.66 23.91
C PRO A 3 -6.71 31.27 23.39
N HIS A 4 -7.60 31.66 24.30
CA HIS A 4 -8.98 32.09 23.96
C HIS A 4 -9.04 33.23 22.93
N ARG A 5 -8.05 34.14 22.92
CA ARG A 5 -7.93 35.26 21.96
C ARG A 5 -7.75 34.84 20.49
N TYR A 6 -7.40 33.58 20.25
CA TYR A 6 -7.17 33.04 18.92
C TYR A 6 -8.34 32.20 18.42
N LEU A 7 -9.34 31.91 19.26
CA LEU A 7 -10.56 31.24 18.81
C LEU A 7 -11.29 32.08 17.75
N GLY A 8 -11.84 31.43 16.73
CA GLY A 8 -12.49 32.07 15.58
C GLY A 8 -11.52 32.67 14.56
N LYS A 9 -10.20 32.60 14.78
CA LYS A 9 -9.21 33.08 13.81
C LYS A 9 -8.88 31.98 12.81
N LYS A 10 -8.83 32.37 11.53
CA LYS A 10 -8.31 31.52 10.45
C LYS A 10 -6.79 31.42 10.56
N VAL A 11 -6.28 30.20 10.52
CA VAL A 11 -4.85 29.91 10.48
C VAL A 11 -4.53 28.98 9.34
N HIS A 12 -3.34 29.15 8.78
CA HIS A 12 -2.76 28.21 7.84
C HIS A 12 -2.23 26.99 8.58
N LEU A 13 -2.55 25.80 8.08
CA LEU A 13 -2.12 24.53 8.62
C LEU A 13 -1.51 23.70 7.50
N LYS A 14 -0.28 23.24 7.76
CA LYS A 14 0.45 22.31 6.91
C LYS A 14 0.68 21.01 7.69
N PHE A 15 0.29 19.89 7.09
CA PHE A 15 0.51 18.55 7.63
C PHE A 15 1.28 17.71 6.61
N GLU A 16 2.38 17.13 7.06
CA GLU A 16 3.22 16.21 6.30
C GLU A 16 3.60 15.03 7.20
N ALA A 17 3.35 13.81 6.73
CA ALA A 17 3.70 12.59 7.43
C ALA A 17 3.96 11.47 6.41
N ALA A 18 4.82 10.52 6.76
CA ALA A 18 5.10 9.37 5.91
C ALA A 18 3.82 8.56 5.62
N ASN A 19 3.62 8.20 4.35
CA ASN A 19 2.48 7.43 3.86
C ASN A 19 1.10 8.13 3.94
N TYR A 20 1.09 9.47 4.13
CA TYR A 20 -0.10 10.30 4.03
C TYR A 20 0.08 11.33 2.91
N LEU A 21 -1.04 11.72 2.28
CA LEU A 21 -1.03 12.84 1.36
C LEU A 21 -0.79 14.14 2.13
N PRO A 22 0.07 15.05 1.62
CA PRO A 22 0.28 16.33 2.25
C PRO A 22 -1.03 17.12 2.26
N LEU A 23 -1.30 17.78 3.38
CA LEU A 23 -2.45 18.65 3.54
C LEU A 23 -1.95 20.07 3.81
N ASP A 24 -2.38 21.00 2.96
CA ASP A 24 -2.15 22.43 3.09
C ASP A 24 -3.51 23.12 3.03
N THR A 25 -3.97 23.68 4.15
CA THR A 25 -5.32 24.22 4.27
C THR A 25 -5.41 25.37 5.27
N VAL A 26 -6.55 26.04 5.29
CA VAL A 26 -6.89 27.08 6.27
C VAL A 26 -8.02 26.56 7.16
N VAL A 27 -7.78 26.53 8.47
CA VAL A 27 -8.79 26.12 9.47
C VAL A 27 -9.12 27.30 10.39
N GLU A 28 -10.37 27.36 10.82
CA GLU A 28 -10.77 28.28 11.88
C GLU A 28 -10.46 27.67 13.24
N LEU A 29 -9.74 28.40 14.10
CA LEU A 29 -9.35 27.92 15.41
C LEU A 29 -10.56 27.75 16.36
N SER A 30 -10.84 26.51 16.75
CA SER A 30 -11.83 26.12 17.77
C SER A 30 -11.14 25.42 18.95
N LYS A 31 -11.90 25.16 20.03
CA LYS A 31 -11.39 24.40 21.19
C LYS A 31 -10.99 22.97 20.82
N GLU A 32 -11.75 22.36 19.92
CA GLU A 32 -11.51 21.02 19.38
C GLU A 32 -11.37 21.12 17.87
N GLN A 33 -10.33 20.50 17.31
CA GLN A 33 -10.05 20.52 15.89
C GLN A 33 -10.08 19.12 15.34
N THR A 34 -10.81 18.95 14.24
CA THR A 34 -10.80 17.72 13.45
C THR A 34 -10.21 18.04 12.09
N ILE A 35 -9.17 17.31 11.71
CA ILE A 35 -8.48 17.48 10.44
C ILE A 35 -8.60 16.17 9.68
N GLY A 36 -9.22 16.23 8.49
CA GLY A 36 -9.28 15.09 7.59
C GLY A 36 -7.92 14.85 6.95
N VAL A 37 -7.24 13.77 7.35
CA VAL A 37 -6.01 13.31 6.69
C VAL A 37 -6.31 12.08 5.84
N LYS A 38 -5.66 12.00 4.67
CA LYS A 38 -5.82 10.88 3.74
C LYS A 38 -4.50 10.13 3.62
N ARG A 39 -4.54 8.80 3.72
CA ARG A 39 -3.36 7.95 3.42
C ARG A 39 -3.00 8.08 1.95
N ASP A 40 -1.71 8.00 1.65
CA ASP A 40 -1.27 7.85 0.27
C ASP A 40 -1.59 6.41 -0.18
N GLU A 41 -2.65 6.29 -0.98
CA GLU A 41 -3.15 5.02 -1.53
C GLU A 41 -2.07 4.30 -2.35
N LYS A 42 -1.08 5.01 -2.91
CA LYS A 42 -0.03 4.37 -3.71
C LYS A 42 0.88 3.50 -2.87
N VAL A 43 1.10 3.86 -1.61
CA VAL A 43 2.07 3.19 -0.73
C VAL A 43 1.59 1.81 -0.35
N PHE A 44 0.33 1.66 0.07
CA PHE A 44 -0.22 0.39 0.54
C PHE A 44 -1.16 -0.29 -0.46
N GLY A 45 -1.62 0.45 -1.47
CA GLY A 45 -2.52 -0.05 -2.49
C GLY A 45 -1.82 -0.70 -3.67
N THR A 46 -0.55 -0.38 -3.95
CA THR A 46 0.15 -0.91 -5.13
C THR A 46 0.97 -2.13 -4.76
N ILE A 47 0.53 -3.31 -5.18
CA ILE A 47 1.29 -4.55 -5.04
C ILE A 47 1.89 -4.93 -6.39
N ASN A 48 3.21 -5.05 -6.42
CA ASN A 48 3.99 -5.44 -7.59
C ASN A 48 5.18 -6.32 -7.18
N PHE A 49 5.27 -7.52 -7.73
CA PHE A 49 6.40 -8.43 -7.51
C PHE A 49 6.53 -9.40 -8.67
N THR A 50 7.69 -10.06 -8.79
CA THR A 50 7.93 -11.08 -9.81
C THR A 50 7.85 -12.47 -9.22
N LEU A 51 7.11 -13.38 -9.87
CA LEU A 51 7.15 -14.81 -9.58
C LEU A 51 8.34 -15.45 -10.30
N TRP A 52 9.20 -16.12 -9.53
CA TRP A 52 10.43 -16.71 -10.04
C TRP A 52 10.56 -18.17 -9.60
N ASN A 53 10.79 -19.09 -10.55
CA ASN A 53 11.13 -20.46 -10.21
C ASN A 53 12.65 -20.56 -10.03
N GLU A 54 13.10 -20.75 -8.79
CA GLU A 54 14.53 -20.78 -8.46
C GLU A 54 15.24 -21.98 -9.07
N SER A 55 14.57 -23.14 -9.13
CA SER A 55 15.17 -24.38 -9.66
C SER A 55 15.41 -24.33 -11.16
N ARG A 56 14.60 -23.57 -11.89
CA ARG A 56 14.66 -23.45 -13.35
C ARG A 56 15.24 -22.12 -13.83
N GLU A 57 15.52 -21.20 -12.91
CA GLU A 57 15.99 -19.83 -13.18
C GLU A 57 15.13 -19.11 -14.24
N VAL A 58 13.80 -19.22 -14.12
CA VAL A 58 12.86 -18.59 -15.04
C VAL A 58 11.70 -17.91 -14.32
N ALA A 59 11.24 -16.82 -14.91
CA ALA A 59 10.00 -16.16 -14.50
C ALA A 59 8.81 -17.08 -14.76
N VAL A 60 7.77 -16.98 -13.92
CA VAL A 60 6.60 -17.84 -14.01
C VAL A 60 5.40 -17.06 -14.54
N PRO A 61 5.14 -17.10 -15.87
CA PRO A 61 4.05 -16.36 -16.47
C PRO A 61 2.70 -17.05 -16.27
N ASN A 62 1.62 -16.27 -16.33
CA ASN A 62 0.24 -16.75 -16.27
C ASN A 62 -0.10 -17.59 -15.02
N ALA A 63 0.63 -17.44 -13.92
CA ALA A 63 0.34 -18.14 -12.67
C ALA A 63 -0.73 -17.39 -11.86
N GLU A 64 -1.72 -18.13 -11.36
CA GLU A 64 -2.73 -17.58 -10.45
C GLU A 64 -2.12 -17.32 -9.09
N ILE A 65 -2.40 -16.14 -8.53
CA ILE A 65 -1.93 -15.71 -7.23
C ILE A 65 -3.04 -14.93 -6.54
N THR A 66 -3.21 -15.20 -5.25
CA THR A 66 -4.12 -14.48 -4.38
C THR A 66 -3.30 -13.66 -3.39
N VAL A 67 -3.57 -12.37 -3.29
CA VAL A 67 -2.92 -11.43 -2.36
C VAL A 67 -4.01 -10.94 -1.40
N GLY A 68 -3.97 -11.39 -0.16
CA GLY A 68 -5.08 -11.23 0.79
C GLY A 68 -6.37 -11.83 0.22
N ASP A 69 -7.38 -10.99 0.00
CA ASP A 69 -8.68 -11.41 -0.55
C ASP A 69 -8.80 -11.20 -2.08
N GLN A 70 -7.72 -10.78 -2.74
CA GLN A 70 -7.74 -10.35 -4.14
C GLN A 70 -7.02 -11.36 -5.02
N LYS A 71 -7.68 -11.84 -6.08
CA LYS A 71 -7.10 -12.77 -7.05
C LYS A 71 -6.55 -12.01 -8.24
N THR A 72 -5.38 -12.42 -8.72
CA THR A 72 -4.75 -11.89 -9.93
C THR A 72 -3.91 -12.99 -10.60
N ARG A 73 -3.26 -12.65 -11.71
CA ARG A 73 -2.38 -13.55 -12.47
C ARG A 73 -1.10 -12.82 -12.84
N SER A 74 0.03 -13.53 -12.84
CA SER A 74 1.27 -12.98 -13.39
C SER A 74 1.19 -12.80 -14.91
N ASP A 75 1.85 -11.77 -15.43
CA ASP A 75 1.92 -11.50 -16.87
C ASP A 75 2.96 -12.37 -17.59
N GLY A 76 3.19 -12.13 -18.88
CA GLY A 76 4.16 -12.87 -19.70
C GLY A 76 5.62 -12.79 -19.23
N LYS A 77 5.95 -11.90 -18.29
CA LYS A 77 7.26 -11.75 -17.66
C LYS A 77 7.27 -12.24 -16.22
N GLY A 78 6.20 -12.93 -15.77
CA GLY A 78 6.04 -13.38 -14.39
C GLY A 78 5.73 -12.25 -13.40
N MET A 79 5.45 -11.04 -13.87
CA MET A 79 5.16 -9.90 -13.01
C MET A 79 3.70 -9.95 -12.56
N VAL A 80 3.48 -9.85 -11.26
CA VAL A 80 2.18 -9.68 -10.63
C VAL A 80 1.97 -8.20 -10.36
N ARG A 81 0.83 -7.65 -10.78
CA ARG A 81 0.43 -6.27 -10.48
C ARG A 81 -1.02 -6.25 -10.02
N LEU A 82 -1.26 -5.57 -8.91
CA LEU A 82 -2.58 -5.46 -8.33
C LEU A 82 -2.71 -4.15 -7.56
N THR A 83 -3.90 -3.56 -7.63
CA THR A 83 -4.28 -2.42 -6.80
C THR A 83 -5.28 -2.86 -5.75
N ILE A 84 -4.92 -2.70 -4.47
CA ILE A 84 -5.77 -3.02 -3.32
C ILE A 84 -6.66 -1.82 -2.99
N PRO A 85 -8.00 -2.00 -2.95
CA PRO A 85 -8.93 -0.97 -2.50
C PRO A 85 -8.58 -0.45 -1.11
N LEU A 86 -8.77 0.85 -0.87
CA LEU A 86 -8.34 1.56 0.35
C LEU A 86 -8.84 0.87 1.63
N GLU A 87 -10.09 0.42 1.65
CA GLU A 87 -10.72 -0.26 2.78
C GLU A 87 -10.14 -1.64 3.08
N LYS A 88 -9.38 -2.22 2.14
CA LYS A 88 -8.69 -3.51 2.29
C LYS A 88 -7.17 -3.36 2.40
N GLN A 89 -6.65 -2.13 2.47
CA GLN A 89 -5.21 -1.89 2.55
C GLN A 89 -4.65 -2.37 3.89
N ARG A 90 -3.52 -3.09 3.85
CA ARG A 90 -2.82 -3.67 5.00
C ARG A 90 -1.31 -3.45 4.83
N THR A 91 -0.57 -3.56 5.93
CA THR A 91 0.90 -3.50 5.91
C THR A 91 1.54 -4.84 5.54
N VAL A 92 0.79 -5.94 5.66
CA VAL A 92 1.21 -7.30 5.29
C VAL A 92 0.02 -8.01 4.65
N TYR A 93 0.29 -8.74 3.57
CA TYR A 93 -0.69 -9.57 2.86
C TYR A 93 -0.24 -11.01 2.82
N ASP A 94 -1.17 -11.93 3.06
CA ASP A 94 -0.96 -13.35 2.80
C ASP A 94 -1.01 -13.62 1.30
N LEU A 95 -0.13 -14.50 0.85
CA LEU A 95 0.00 -14.96 -0.53
C LEU A 95 -0.43 -16.42 -0.62
N SER A 96 -1.23 -16.75 -1.63
CA SER A 96 -1.56 -18.14 -1.94
C SER A 96 -1.68 -18.37 -3.44
N SER A 97 -1.18 -19.52 -3.89
CA SER A 97 -1.20 -19.96 -5.28
C SER A 97 -1.41 -21.47 -5.33
N PRO A 98 -1.91 -22.03 -6.45
CA PRO A 98 -1.78 -23.46 -6.72
C PRO A 98 -0.32 -23.92 -6.80
N LEU A 99 0.61 -23.01 -7.11
CA LEU A 99 2.05 -23.27 -7.05
C LEU A 99 2.54 -23.16 -5.60
N LYS A 100 3.55 -23.95 -5.24
CA LYS A 100 4.17 -23.87 -3.92
C LYS A 100 5.05 -22.62 -3.85
N LEU A 101 4.58 -21.61 -3.11
CA LEU A 101 5.33 -20.39 -2.85
C LEU A 101 6.38 -20.65 -1.76
N LEU A 102 7.58 -20.09 -1.93
CA LEU A 102 8.61 -20.07 -0.89
C LEU A 102 8.27 -19.05 0.20
N ASP A 103 7.74 -17.89 -0.21
CA ASP A 103 7.23 -16.85 0.68
C ASP A 103 5.70 -16.79 0.61
N THR A 104 5.05 -16.93 1.75
CA THR A 104 3.58 -16.88 1.86
C THR A 104 3.06 -15.52 2.31
N GLN A 105 3.93 -14.52 2.47
CA GLN A 105 3.54 -13.18 2.87
C GLN A 105 4.37 -12.12 2.15
N ILE A 106 3.76 -10.95 1.92
CA ILE A 106 4.44 -9.76 1.42
C ILE A 106 4.13 -8.56 2.31
N ALA A 107 5.18 -7.87 2.76
CA ALA A 107 5.07 -6.64 3.53
C ALA A 107 5.10 -5.42 2.59
N VAL A 108 4.42 -4.34 2.99
CA VAL A 108 4.23 -3.13 2.19
C VAL A 108 4.54 -1.90 3.05
N PRO A 109 5.29 -0.89 2.54
CA PRO A 109 5.81 -0.78 1.19
C PRO A 109 6.97 -1.75 0.90
N HIS A 110 7.04 -2.19 -0.34
CA HIS A 110 8.13 -3.00 -0.89
C HIS A 110 8.67 -2.34 -2.17
N THR A 111 9.65 -2.97 -2.80
CA THR A 111 10.32 -2.43 -3.99
C THR A 111 9.84 -3.15 -5.25
N GLU A 112 9.95 -2.50 -6.41
CA GLU A 112 9.61 -3.16 -7.70
C GLU A 112 10.49 -4.39 -8.01
N SER A 113 11.63 -4.50 -7.34
CA SER A 113 12.55 -5.64 -7.39
C SER A 113 12.17 -6.81 -6.46
N THR A 114 11.04 -6.74 -5.76
CA THR A 114 10.60 -7.85 -4.90
C THR A 114 10.29 -9.09 -5.75
N ILE A 115 10.88 -10.22 -5.35
CA ILE A 115 10.73 -11.53 -5.96
C ILE A 115 10.05 -12.44 -4.94
N ILE A 116 9.08 -13.22 -5.41
CA ILE A 116 8.47 -14.32 -4.65
C ILE A 116 8.86 -15.61 -5.36
N GLY A 117 9.66 -16.42 -4.67
CA GLY A 117 10.12 -17.71 -5.19
C GLY A 117 8.99 -18.73 -5.25
N VAL A 118 9.04 -19.62 -6.23
CA VAL A 118 8.17 -20.79 -6.35
C VAL A 118 8.98 -22.04 -6.65
N GLU A 119 8.52 -23.18 -6.12
CA GLU A 119 9.06 -24.51 -6.45
C GLU A 119 8.36 -25.13 -7.67
#